data_AF-A0A7Y3NUY0-F1
#
_entry.id   AF-A0A7Y3NUY0-F1
#
_cell.length_a   1.000
_cell.length_b   1.000
_cell.length_c   1.000
_cell.angle_alpha   90.00
_cell.angle_beta   90.00
_cell.angle_gamma   90.00
#
_symmetry.space_group_name_H-M   'P 1'
#
loop_
_entity.id
_entity.type
_entity.pdbx_description
1 polymer ?
#
loop_
_entity_poly.entity_id
_entity_poly.type
_entity_poly.pdbx_seq_one_letter_code
_entity_poly.pdbx_strand_id
1 'polypeptide(L)'
;MKPPDPSSTVPTPREPPRNERAAALLAGGGTTGPLSREQIAQIVAAKRELAPILKGQKVAQRTAGGLISAGILTAILAFFGTFSITALVMGLWMIVAGFIEHWQGQHIHYLKPEAFTILIRNQLLLGAMFVILGLWWMLEVRWGWMSATEKKEIQSVITAMSSVGGGAGEVRSLITSIEYIAYGSIVILGLCGQGWLSFYYWQRRNLLKKYLVGTPEWIISLQRHDTV
;
A
#
# COMPACT_ATOMS: atom_id res chain seq x y z
N MET A 1 13.39 2.30 -63.50
CA MET A 1 12.41 2.80 -62.51
C MET A 1 13.13 2.96 -61.19
N LYS A 2 13.19 4.18 -60.64
CA LYS A 2 13.90 4.51 -59.39
C LYS A 2 12.97 4.20 -58.20
N PRO A 3 13.40 3.42 -57.20
CA PRO A 3 12.56 3.12 -56.04
C PRO A 3 12.27 4.41 -55.23
N PRO A 4 11.07 4.54 -54.63
CA PRO A 4 10.71 5.70 -53.82
C PRO A 4 11.59 5.76 -52.56
N ASP A 5 11.99 6.98 -52.23
CA ASP A 5 12.89 7.31 -51.12
C ASP A 5 12.19 7.03 -49.77
N PRO A 6 12.71 6.10 -48.94
CA PRO A 6 12.12 5.77 -47.64
C PRO A 6 12.26 6.87 -46.58
N SER A 7 12.90 8.01 -46.91
CA SER A 7 13.16 9.10 -45.96
C SER A 7 12.06 10.16 -45.84
N SER A 8 10.95 10.04 -46.59
CA SER A 8 9.79 10.92 -46.44
C SER A 8 8.98 10.57 -45.18
N THR A 9 9.56 10.85 -44.01
CA THR A 9 8.82 10.86 -42.75
C THR A 9 8.00 12.14 -42.73
N VAL A 10 6.71 12.02 -43.02
CA VAL A 10 5.74 13.11 -42.82
C VAL A 10 5.90 13.57 -41.37
N PRO A 11 6.28 14.83 -41.11
CA PRO A 11 6.46 15.33 -39.76
C PRO A 11 5.11 15.20 -39.05
N THR A 12 5.05 14.28 -38.09
CA THR A 12 3.85 14.08 -37.29
C THR A 12 3.55 15.40 -36.59
N PRO A 13 2.34 15.98 -36.77
CA PRO A 13 1.98 17.22 -36.10
C PRO A 13 2.23 17.05 -34.60
N ARG A 14 3.17 17.83 -34.05
CA ARG A 14 3.43 17.83 -32.61
C ARG A 14 2.13 18.22 -31.95
N GLU A 15 1.54 17.32 -31.17
CA GLU A 15 0.40 17.69 -30.34
C GLU A 15 0.82 18.88 -29.46
N PRO A 16 0.05 19.97 -29.46
CA PRO A 16 0.35 21.09 -28.60
C PRO A 16 0.35 20.60 -27.15
N PRO A 17 1.31 21.09 -26.33
CA PRO A 17 1.43 20.66 -24.96
C PRO A 17 0.11 20.93 -24.21
N ARG A 18 -0.21 20.08 -23.23
CA ARG A 18 -1.55 20.01 -22.58
C ARG A 18 -2.04 21.37 -22.05
N ASN A 19 -1.12 22.22 -21.64
CA ASN A 19 -1.33 23.60 -21.20
C ASN A 19 -1.80 24.54 -22.34
N GLU A 20 -1.28 24.40 -23.56
CA GLU A 20 -1.73 25.19 -24.71
C GLU A 20 -3.11 24.79 -25.22
N ARG A 21 -3.46 23.49 -25.14
CA ARG A 21 -4.84 23.04 -25.43
C ARG A 21 -5.86 23.63 -24.47
N ALA A 22 -5.54 23.66 -23.18
CA ALA A 22 -6.39 24.28 -22.18
C ALA A 22 -6.53 25.80 -22.40
N ALA A 23 -5.44 26.49 -22.75
CA ALA A 23 -5.45 27.91 -23.05
C ALA A 23 -6.24 28.24 -24.34
N ALA A 24 -6.10 27.43 -25.39
CA ALA A 24 -6.82 27.61 -26.66
C ALA A 24 -8.34 27.41 -26.49
N LEU A 25 -8.76 26.43 -25.68
CA LEU A 25 -10.17 26.22 -25.32
C LEU A 25 -10.75 27.40 -24.51
N LEU A 26 -9.92 28.10 -23.73
CA LEU A 26 -10.33 29.28 -22.97
C LEU A 26 -10.34 30.57 -23.81
N ALA A 27 -9.50 30.64 -24.85
CA ALA A 27 -9.35 31.82 -25.72
C ALA A 27 -10.42 31.91 -26.83
N GLY A 28 -11.00 30.78 -27.26
CA GLY A 28 -12.13 30.75 -28.19
C GLY A 28 -13.41 31.23 -27.53
N GLY A 29 -13.68 32.55 -27.57
CA GLY A 29 -14.79 33.24 -26.91
C GLY A 29 -16.22 32.92 -27.39
N GLY A 30 -16.54 31.67 -27.73
CA GLY A 30 -17.89 31.19 -27.99
C GLY A 30 -18.53 30.64 -26.72
N THR A 31 -19.44 31.39 -26.13
CA THR A 31 -20.30 31.06 -24.98
C THR A 31 -21.39 30.01 -25.31
N THR A 32 -21.12 29.04 -26.17
CA THR A 32 -22.10 28.01 -26.57
C THR A 32 -21.95 26.70 -25.79
N GLY A 33 -21.05 26.65 -24.79
CA GLY A 33 -20.98 25.54 -23.85
C GLY A 33 -22.05 25.66 -22.74
N PRO A 34 -22.59 24.53 -22.23
CA PRO A 34 -23.61 24.54 -21.18
C PRO A 34 -23.12 25.03 -19.80
N LEU A 35 -21.82 25.35 -19.66
CA LEU A 35 -21.20 25.79 -18.41
C LEU A 35 -20.61 27.20 -18.54
N SER A 36 -20.85 28.04 -17.53
CA SER A 36 -20.25 29.38 -17.43
C SER A 36 -18.73 29.29 -17.14
N ARG A 37 -18.00 30.37 -17.42
CA ARG A 37 -16.56 30.44 -17.14
C ARG A 37 -16.26 30.29 -15.64
N GLU A 38 -17.12 30.84 -14.81
CA GLU A 38 -17.05 30.73 -13.35
C GLU A 38 -17.26 29.29 -12.89
N GLN A 39 -18.22 28.57 -13.47
CA GLN A 39 -18.45 27.15 -13.18
C GLN A 39 -17.24 26.29 -13.58
N ILE A 40 -16.64 26.58 -14.74
CA ILE A 40 -15.40 25.91 -15.17
C ILE A 40 -14.26 26.17 -14.17
N ALA A 41 -14.08 27.42 -13.75
CA ALA A 41 -13.06 27.78 -12.76
C ALA A 41 -13.27 27.05 -11.42
N GLN A 42 -14.52 26.93 -10.97
CA GLN A 42 -14.87 26.18 -9.76
C GLN A 42 -14.56 24.67 -9.90
N ILE A 43 -14.88 24.06 -11.04
CA ILE A 43 -14.56 22.64 -11.31
C ILE A 43 -13.05 22.41 -11.30
N VAL A 44 -12.28 23.31 -11.92
CA VAL A 44 -10.81 23.20 -11.95
C VAL A 44 -10.22 23.32 -10.55
N ALA A 45 -10.69 24.28 -9.75
CA ALA A 45 -10.28 24.44 -8.36
C ALA A 45 -10.61 23.18 -7.53
N ALA A 46 -11.84 22.67 -7.66
CA ALA A 46 -12.31 21.47 -6.98
C ALA A 46 -11.46 20.23 -7.36
N LYS A 47 -11.13 20.04 -8.64
CA LYS A 47 -10.26 18.93 -9.09
C LYS A 47 -8.85 19.03 -8.51
N ARG A 48 -8.31 20.25 -8.38
CA ARG A 48 -6.99 20.48 -7.77
C ARG A 48 -6.98 20.11 -6.29
N GLU A 49 -8.03 20.46 -5.55
CA GLU A 49 -8.18 20.11 -4.13
C GLU A 49 -8.46 18.61 -3.90
N LEU A 50 -9.17 17.98 -4.84
CA LEU A 50 -9.49 16.56 -4.76
C LEU A 50 -8.28 15.64 -5.07
N ALA A 51 -7.38 16.06 -5.96
CA ALA A 51 -6.21 15.29 -6.37
C ALA A 51 -5.38 14.69 -5.20
N PRO A 52 -5.00 15.45 -4.15
CA PRO A 52 -4.26 14.90 -3.01
C PRO A 52 -5.07 13.88 -2.19
N ILE A 53 -6.41 13.94 -2.18
CA ILE A 53 -7.28 12.96 -1.52
C ILE A 53 -7.29 11.65 -2.33
N LEU A 54 -7.45 11.73 -3.66
CA LEU A 54 -7.43 10.57 -4.55
C LEU A 54 -6.06 9.90 -4.63
N LYS A 55 -4.97 10.60 -4.30
CA LYS A 55 -3.67 9.95 -4.09
C LYS A 55 -3.74 8.86 -3.00
N GLY A 56 -4.60 9.05 -1.99
CA GLY A 56 -4.85 8.06 -0.94
C GLY A 56 -5.42 6.74 -1.48
N GLN A 57 -6.29 6.79 -2.49
CA GLN A 57 -6.80 5.60 -3.17
C GLN A 57 -5.68 4.80 -3.86
N LYS A 58 -4.79 5.49 -4.59
CA LYS A 58 -3.67 4.82 -5.28
C LYS A 58 -2.70 4.16 -4.29
N VAL A 59 -2.46 4.80 -3.15
CA VAL A 59 -1.65 4.21 -2.07
C VAL A 59 -2.33 2.97 -1.52
N ALA A 60 -3.62 3.03 -1.20
CA ALA A 60 -4.39 1.87 -0.72
C ALA A 60 -4.38 0.71 -1.71
N GLN A 61 -4.55 0.97 -3.01
CA GLN A 61 -4.50 -0.07 -4.04
C GLN A 61 -3.12 -0.72 -4.16
N ARG A 62 -2.04 0.07 -4.06
CA ARG A 62 -0.66 -0.46 -4.12
C ARG A 62 -0.34 -1.30 -2.88
N THR A 63 -0.71 -0.83 -1.69
CA THR A 63 -0.50 -1.57 -0.44
C THR A 63 -1.33 -2.86 -0.42
N ALA A 64 -2.59 -2.80 -0.85
CA ALA A 64 -3.45 -3.98 -0.99
C ALA A 64 -2.82 -5.05 -1.88
N GLY A 65 -2.32 -4.68 -3.06
CA GLY A 65 -1.65 -5.63 -3.96
C GLY A 65 -0.42 -6.29 -3.33
N GLY A 66 0.37 -5.50 -2.59
CA GLY A 66 1.53 -6.02 -1.84
C GLY A 66 1.12 -7.00 -0.75
N LEU A 67 0.10 -6.66 0.05
CA LEU A 67 -0.39 -7.50 1.15
C LEU A 67 -0.99 -8.82 0.65
N ILE A 68 -1.82 -8.76 -0.39
CA ILE A 68 -2.42 -9.98 -0.97
C ILE A 68 -1.32 -10.88 -1.54
N SER A 69 -0.39 -10.32 -2.32
CA SER A 69 0.70 -11.12 -2.93
C SER A 69 1.61 -11.74 -1.87
N ALA A 70 2.00 -10.96 -0.86
CA ALA A 70 2.83 -11.47 0.24
C ALA A 70 2.06 -12.51 1.06
N GLY A 71 0.79 -12.29 1.36
CA GLY A 71 -0.04 -13.25 2.10
C GLY A 71 -0.24 -14.57 1.35
N ILE A 72 -0.46 -14.54 0.03
CA ILE A 72 -0.53 -15.74 -0.81
C ILE A 72 0.81 -16.48 -0.79
N LEU A 73 1.93 -15.77 -0.97
CA LEU A 73 3.25 -16.39 -0.96
C LEU A 73 3.54 -17.03 0.41
N THR A 74 3.27 -16.33 1.50
CA THR A 74 3.41 -16.86 2.87
C THR A 74 2.55 -18.10 3.06
N ALA A 75 1.29 -18.10 2.62
CA ALA A 75 0.40 -19.25 2.75
C ALA A 75 0.89 -20.46 1.93
N ILE A 76 1.39 -20.26 0.70
CA ILE A 76 1.95 -21.31 -0.14
C ILE A 76 3.20 -21.92 0.51
N LEU A 77 4.14 -21.07 0.95
CA LEU A 77 5.37 -21.52 1.61
C LEU A 77 5.06 -22.24 2.93
N ALA A 78 4.08 -21.75 3.68
CA ALA A 78 3.63 -22.40 4.90
C ALA A 78 3.01 -23.77 4.59
N PHE A 79 2.17 -23.90 3.56
CA PHE A 79 1.49 -25.15 3.23
C PHE A 79 2.45 -26.22 2.68
N PHE A 80 3.33 -25.85 1.74
CA PHE A 80 4.20 -26.81 1.04
C PHE A 80 5.60 -26.96 1.66
N GLY A 81 6.04 -26.01 2.48
CA GLY A 81 7.38 -26.02 3.09
C GLY A 81 7.39 -26.71 4.46
N THR A 82 6.92 -26.00 5.48
CA THR A 82 7.05 -26.43 6.89
C THR A 82 5.73 -26.80 7.57
N PHE A 83 4.60 -26.70 6.85
CA PHE A 83 3.24 -26.84 7.39
C PHE A 83 3.01 -26.01 8.67
N SER A 84 3.49 -24.76 8.66
CA SER A 84 3.39 -23.86 9.82
C SER A 84 1.99 -23.22 9.89
N ILE A 85 1.20 -23.64 10.89
CA ILE A 85 -0.14 -23.09 11.16
C ILE A 85 -0.06 -21.58 11.39
N THR A 86 0.96 -21.11 12.13
CA THR A 86 1.17 -19.68 12.40
C THR A 86 1.37 -18.90 11.10
N ALA A 87 2.21 -19.41 10.19
CA ALA A 87 2.45 -18.76 8.91
C ALA A 87 1.20 -18.81 7.99
N LEU A 88 0.41 -19.89 8.02
CA LEU A 88 -0.86 -19.96 7.32
C LEU A 88 -1.87 -18.91 7.81
N VAL A 89 -2.02 -18.78 9.13
CA VAL A 89 -2.90 -17.77 9.74
C VAL A 89 -2.44 -16.37 9.37
N MET A 90 -1.13 -16.11 9.42
CA MET A 90 -0.54 -14.82 9.05
C MET A 90 -0.78 -14.50 7.55
N GLY A 91 -0.54 -15.47 6.67
CA GLY A 91 -0.80 -15.31 5.24
C GLY A 91 -2.26 -15.01 4.94
N LEU A 92 -3.18 -15.76 5.56
CA LEU A 92 -4.62 -15.54 5.41
C LEU A 92 -5.03 -14.15 5.93
N TRP A 93 -4.51 -13.73 7.08
CA TRP A 93 -4.78 -12.40 7.63
C TRP A 93 -4.33 -11.28 6.70
N MET A 94 -3.13 -11.39 6.13
CA MET A 94 -2.61 -10.42 5.16
C MET A 94 -3.47 -10.33 3.91
N ILE A 95 -3.97 -11.47 3.42
CA ILE A 95 -4.92 -11.52 2.29
C ILE A 95 -6.20 -10.78 2.64
N VAL A 96 -6.81 -11.08 3.79
CA VAL A 96 -8.06 -10.42 4.25
C VAL A 96 -7.85 -8.91 4.41
N ALA A 97 -6.76 -8.49 5.07
CA ALA A 97 -6.42 -7.09 5.23
C ALA A 97 -6.23 -6.39 3.87
N GLY A 98 -5.56 -7.04 2.92
CA GLY A 98 -5.38 -6.52 1.57
C GLY A 98 -6.69 -6.41 0.77
N PHE A 99 -7.60 -7.38 0.91
CA PHE A 99 -8.94 -7.29 0.31
C PHE A 99 -9.75 -6.12 0.88
N ILE A 100 -9.72 -5.92 2.20
CA ILE A 100 -10.36 -4.76 2.86
C ILE A 100 -9.76 -3.46 2.32
N GLU A 101 -8.44 -3.36 2.19
CA GLU A 101 -7.78 -2.17 1.62
C GLU A 101 -8.17 -1.91 0.16
N HIS A 102 -8.22 -2.95 -0.66
CA HIS A 102 -8.63 -2.82 -2.05
C HIS A 102 -10.06 -2.29 -2.16
N TRP A 103 -10.98 -2.93 -1.43
CA TRP A 103 -12.39 -2.56 -1.42
C TRP A 103 -12.63 -1.15 -0.89
N GLN A 104 -11.99 -0.78 0.22
CA GLN A 104 -12.09 0.57 0.78
C GLN A 104 -11.37 1.63 -0.05
N GLY A 105 -10.30 1.26 -0.74
CA GLY A 105 -9.62 2.12 -1.70
C GLY A 105 -10.58 2.55 -2.81
N GLN A 106 -11.40 1.64 -3.32
CA GLN A 106 -12.47 1.98 -4.28
C GLN A 106 -13.54 2.90 -3.65
N HIS A 107 -13.81 2.75 -2.34
CA HIS A 107 -14.80 3.60 -1.64
C HIS A 107 -14.38 5.05 -1.45
N ILE A 108 -13.08 5.35 -1.43
CA ILE A 108 -12.55 6.73 -1.40
C ILE A 108 -13.02 7.53 -2.62
N HIS A 109 -13.17 6.85 -3.76
CA HIS A 109 -13.60 7.45 -5.02
C HIS A 109 -15.01 8.05 -4.94
N TYR A 110 -15.89 7.44 -4.15
CA TYR A 110 -17.24 7.95 -3.87
C TYR A 110 -17.28 9.08 -2.82
N LEU A 111 -16.11 9.62 -2.43
CA LEU A 111 -15.96 10.71 -1.47
C LEU A 111 -16.58 10.39 -0.09
N LYS A 112 -16.52 9.12 0.34
CA LYS A 112 -17.04 8.65 1.63
C LYS A 112 -15.96 8.71 2.73
N PRO A 113 -16.06 9.58 3.75
CA PRO A 113 -15.06 9.69 4.82
C PRO A 113 -14.92 8.42 5.68
N GLU A 114 -15.92 7.56 5.67
CA GLU A 114 -15.95 6.28 6.38
C GLU A 114 -14.87 5.35 5.83
N ALA A 115 -14.57 5.41 4.53
CA ALA A 115 -13.57 4.55 3.88
C ALA A 115 -12.19 4.73 4.50
N PHE A 116 -11.76 5.98 4.73
CA PHE A 116 -10.51 6.26 5.44
C PHE A 116 -10.54 5.77 6.88
N THR A 117 -11.70 5.82 7.55
CA THR A 117 -11.82 5.35 8.94
C THR A 117 -11.60 3.84 9.03
N ILE A 118 -12.12 3.09 8.06
CA ILE A 118 -11.93 1.63 7.97
C ILE A 118 -10.47 1.32 7.62
N LEU A 119 -9.86 2.05 6.68
CA LEU A 119 -8.44 1.88 6.34
C LEU A 119 -7.52 2.12 7.54
N ILE A 120 -7.76 3.18 8.33
CA ILE A 120 -7.02 3.47 9.58
C ILE A 120 -7.10 2.28 10.54
N ARG A 121 -8.29 1.76 10.79
CA ARG A 121 -8.49 0.60 11.67
C ARG A 121 -7.78 -0.64 11.12
N ASN A 122 -7.85 -0.87 9.80
CA ASN A 122 -7.17 -1.99 9.15
C ASN A 122 -5.65 -1.92 9.35
N GLN A 123 -5.02 -0.76 9.13
CA GLN A 123 -3.58 -0.57 9.39
C GLN A 123 -3.24 -0.81 10.87
N LEU A 124 -4.03 -0.27 11.80
CA LEU A 124 -3.78 -0.46 13.24
C LEU A 124 -3.90 -1.92 13.66
N LEU A 125 -4.90 -2.65 13.13
CA LEU A 125 -5.06 -4.08 13.40
C LEU A 125 -3.91 -4.90 12.80
N LEU A 126 -3.49 -4.58 11.58
CA LEU A 126 -2.36 -5.23 10.93
C LEU A 126 -1.04 -4.96 11.68
N GLY A 127 -0.83 -3.72 12.12
CA GLY A 127 0.30 -3.33 12.97
C GLY A 127 0.30 -4.05 14.32
N ALA A 128 -0.85 -4.09 14.99
CA ALA A 128 -1.02 -4.82 16.25
C ALA A 128 -0.71 -6.31 16.08
N MET A 129 -1.13 -6.93 14.98
CA MET A 129 -0.80 -8.33 14.69
C MET A 129 0.72 -8.53 14.55
N PHE A 130 1.42 -7.69 13.78
CA PHE A 130 2.88 -7.80 13.65
C PHE A 130 3.60 -7.64 14.98
N VAL A 131 3.12 -6.74 15.85
CA VAL A 131 3.68 -6.55 17.19
C VAL A 131 3.44 -7.78 18.05
N ILE A 132 2.20 -8.29 18.12
CA ILE A 132 1.86 -9.46 18.92
C ILE A 132 2.67 -10.68 18.47
N LEU A 133 2.73 -10.95 17.16
CA LEU A 133 3.49 -12.08 16.62
C LEU A 133 4.99 -11.92 16.81
N GLY A 134 5.55 -10.73 16.58
CA GLY A 134 6.97 -10.48 16.77
C GLY A 134 7.39 -10.64 18.23
N LEU A 135 6.59 -10.13 19.18
CA LEU A 135 6.83 -10.35 20.61
C LEU A 135 6.66 -11.81 21.00
N TRP A 136 5.66 -12.51 20.45
CA TRP A 136 5.48 -13.93 20.67
C TRP A 136 6.71 -14.75 20.25
N TRP A 137 7.24 -14.53 19.04
CA TRP A 137 8.46 -15.20 18.58
C TRP A 137 9.68 -14.88 19.44
N MET A 138 9.84 -13.63 19.88
CA MET A 138 10.91 -13.27 20.83
C MET A 138 10.78 -14.01 22.17
N LEU A 139 9.55 -14.25 22.66
CA LEU A 139 9.32 -15.04 23.86
C LEU A 139 9.61 -16.54 23.64
N GLU A 140 9.27 -17.09 22.48
CA GLU A 140 9.61 -18.47 22.13
C GLU A 140 11.13 -18.70 22.11
N VAL A 141 11.89 -17.74 21.57
CA VAL A 141 13.36 -17.74 21.62
C VAL A 141 13.85 -17.67 23.07
N ARG A 142 13.28 -16.79 23.89
CA ARG A 142 13.70 -16.59 25.29
C ARG A 142 13.44 -17.80 26.18
N TRP A 143 12.29 -18.46 26.01
CA TRP A 143 11.83 -19.58 26.84
C TRP A 143 12.11 -20.95 26.22
N GLY A 144 12.64 -20.99 25.00
CA GLY A 144 12.97 -22.24 24.31
C GLY A 144 11.75 -23.08 24.01
N TRP A 145 10.61 -22.45 23.71
CA TRP A 145 9.35 -23.12 23.35
C TRP A 145 9.33 -23.65 21.91
N MET A 146 10.45 -23.52 21.20
CA MET A 146 10.65 -24.14 19.89
C MET A 146 10.30 -25.63 19.90
N SER A 147 9.71 -26.07 18.79
CA SER A 147 9.38 -27.46 18.57
C SER A 147 10.64 -28.34 18.64
N ALA A 148 10.46 -29.62 18.96
CA ALA A 148 11.58 -30.56 19.00
C ALA A 148 12.29 -30.69 17.64
N THR A 149 11.55 -30.48 16.54
CA THR A 149 12.08 -30.50 15.17
C THR A 149 12.98 -29.30 14.91
N GLU A 150 12.51 -28.08 15.21
CA GLU A 150 13.31 -26.85 15.06
C GLU A 150 14.58 -26.89 15.92
N LYS A 151 14.46 -27.39 17.15
CA LYS A 151 15.63 -27.58 18.03
C LYS A 151 16.68 -28.49 17.41
N LYS A 152 16.27 -29.57 16.72
CA LYS A 152 17.20 -30.49 16.04
C LYS A 152 17.87 -29.83 14.83
N GLU A 153 17.12 -29.05 14.05
CA GLU A 153 17.66 -28.32 12.91
C GLU A 153 18.66 -27.23 13.35
N ILE A 154 18.32 -26.43 14.36
CA ILE A 154 19.24 -25.44 14.91
C ILE A 154 20.47 -26.12 15.51
N GLN A 155 20.30 -27.25 16.19
CA GLN A 155 21.43 -27.98 16.76
C GLN A 155 22.36 -28.54 15.66
N SER A 156 21.83 -29.00 14.53
CA SER A 156 22.65 -29.49 13.42
C SER A 156 23.48 -28.35 12.79
N VAL A 157 22.89 -27.16 12.65
CA VAL A 157 23.60 -25.94 12.20
C VAL A 157 24.68 -25.53 13.20
N ILE A 158 24.38 -25.53 14.51
CA ILE A 158 25.35 -25.22 15.56
C ILE A 158 26.53 -26.20 15.50
N THR A 159 26.25 -27.50 15.40
CA THR A 159 27.30 -28.53 15.30
C THR A 159 28.15 -28.33 14.06
N ALA A 160 27.54 -28.08 12.89
CA ALA A 160 28.28 -27.83 11.65
C ALA A 160 29.17 -26.58 11.76
N MET A 161 28.65 -25.46 12.25
CA MET A 161 29.44 -24.22 12.41
C MET A 161 30.54 -24.35 13.47
N SER A 162 30.30 -25.10 14.54
CA SER A 162 31.31 -25.30 15.58
C SER A 162 32.55 -26.06 15.09
N SER A 163 32.39 -26.94 14.09
CA SER A 163 33.53 -27.63 13.46
C SER A 163 34.46 -26.72 12.66
N VAL A 164 34.02 -25.50 12.31
CA VAL A 164 34.80 -24.50 11.55
C VAL A 164 35.65 -23.61 12.48
N GLY A 165 35.61 -23.84 13.80
CA GLY A 165 36.47 -23.16 14.77
C GLY A 165 35.76 -22.19 15.72
N GLY A 166 34.42 -22.12 15.69
CA GLY A 166 33.63 -21.36 16.68
C GLY A 166 33.21 -22.22 17.87
N GLY A 167 33.22 -21.65 19.08
CA GLY A 167 32.64 -22.35 20.24
C GLY A 167 31.12 -22.51 20.07
N ALA A 168 30.56 -23.68 20.39
CA ALA A 168 29.11 -23.92 20.25
C ALA A 168 28.24 -22.89 20.99
N GLY A 169 28.74 -22.35 22.12
CA GLY A 169 28.10 -21.26 22.86
C GLY A 169 28.09 -19.92 22.12
N GLU A 170 29.18 -19.58 21.41
CA GLU A 170 29.28 -18.36 20.60
C GLU A 170 28.34 -18.42 19.40
N VAL A 171 28.31 -19.56 18.70
CA VAL A 171 27.40 -19.78 17.58
C VAL A 171 25.93 -19.66 18.03
N ARG A 172 25.57 -20.27 19.17
CA ARG A 172 24.21 -20.15 19.74
C ARG A 172 23.87 -18.70 20.09
N SER A 173 24.80 -17.97 20.71
CA SER A 173 24.61 -16.55 21.06
C SER A 173 24.38 -15.69 19.80
N LEU A 174 25.14 -15.97 18.74
CA LEU A 174 25.00 -15.29 17.45
C LEU A 174 23.64 -15.56 16.81
N ILE A 175 23.21 -16.83 16.72
CA ILE A 175 21.89 -17.20 16.18
C ILE A 175 20.78 -16.50 16.96
N THR A 176 20.83 -16.57 18.29
CA THR A 176 19.84 -15.93 19.18
C THR A 176 19.79 -14.41 18.93
N SER A 177 20.95 -13.76 18.76
CA SER A 177 21.02 -12.33 18.48
C SER A 177 20.41 -11.98 17.13
N ILE A 178 20.65 -12.79 16.10
CA ILE A 178 20.07 -12.63 14.76
C ILE A 178 18.54 -12.77 14.83
N GLU A 179 18.03 -13.76 15.56
CA GLU A 179 16.58 -13.95 15.75
C GLU A 179 15.94 -12.74 16.43
N TYR A 180 16.53 -12.22 17.50
CA TYR A 180 16.04 -11.01 18.17
C TYR A 180 16.05 -9.78 17.25
N ILE A 181 17.11 -9.60 16.45
CA ILE A 181 17.18 -8.51 15.47
C ILE A 181 16.10 -8.68 14.40
N ALA A 182 15.94 -9.90 13.88
CA ALA A 182 14.94 -10.20 12.85
C ALA A 182 13.52 -9.94 13.37
N TYR A 183 13.13 -10.55 14.50
CA TYR A 183 11.79 -10.36 15.07
C TYR A 183 11.56 -8.94 15.59
N GLY A 184 12.57 -8.33 16.22
CA GLY A 184 12.52 -6.93 16.64
C GLY A 184 12.32 -5.98 15.46
N SER A 185 12.95 -6.25 14.31
CA SER A 185 12.75 -5.46 13.09
C SER A 185 11.33 -5.57 12.56
N ILE A 186 10.69 -6.75 12.66
CA ILE A 186 9.28 -6.93 12.27
C ILE A 186 8.37 -6.09 13.17
N VAL A 187 8.60 -6.06 14.48
CA VAL A 187 7.85 -5.21 15.42
C VAL A 187 8.01 -3.74 15.06
N ILE A 188 9.24 -3.28 14.82
CA ILE A 188 9.53 -1.88 14.46
C ILE A 188 8.88 -1.52 13.13
N LEU A 189 9.01 -2.36 12.10
CA LEU A 189 8.39 -2.15 10.79
C LEU A 189 6.86 -2.17 10.87
N GLY A 190 6.29 -3.04 11.69
CA GLY A 190 4.86 -3.07 11.99
C GLY A 190 4.39 -1.75 12.60
N LEU A 191 5.04 -1.28 13.67
CA LEU A 191 4.69 -0.02 14.34
C LEU A 191 4.88 1.19 13.43
N CYS A 192 6.07 1.34 12.83
CA CYS A 192 6.42 2.50 12.02
C CYS A 192 5.65 2.50 10.70
N GLY A 193 5.63 1.38 9.97
CA GLY A 193 4.97 1.29 8.67
C GLY A 193 3.45 1.44 8.78
N GLN A 194 2.83 0.64 9.63
CA GLN A 194 1.37 0.65 9.79
C GLN A 194 0.89 1.90 10.54
N GLY A 195 1.65 2.35 11.54
CA GLY A 195 1.39 3.61 12.24
C GLY A 195 1.47 4.82 11.31
N TRP A 196 2.49 4.89 10.46
CA TRP A 196 2.64 5.95 9.46
C TRP A 196 1.50 5.94 8.43
N LEU A 197 1.14 4.77 7.89
CA LEU A 197 0.02 4.66 6.94
C LEU A 197 -1.32 5.03 7.57
N SER A 198 -1.55 4.61 8.82
CA SER A 198 -2.73 5.02 9.60
C SER A 198 -2.81 6.54 9.76
N PHE A 199 -1.70 7.18 10.16
CA PHE A 199 -1.62 8.62 10.27
C PHE A 199 -1.83 9.32 8.92
N TYR A 200 -1.25 8.80 7.84
CA TYR A 200 -1.46 9.28 6.48
C TYR A 200 -2.94 9.27 6.09
N TYR A 201 -3.65 8.16 6.32
CA TYR A 201 -5.09 8.06 6.03
C TYR A 201 -5.92 8.99 6.91
N TRP A 202 -5.53 9.20 8.16
CA TRP A 202 -6.19 10.17 9.05
C TRP A 202 -6.08 11.61 8.52
N GLN A 203 -4.91 12.02 8.03
CA GLN A 203 -4.76 13.33 7.39
C GLN A 203 -5.65 13.47 6.16
N ARG A 204 -5.72 12.44 5.30
CA ARG A 204 -6.57 12.46 4.09
C ARG A 204 -8.05 12.48 4.41
N ARG A 205 -8.49 11.80 5.46
CA ARG A 205 -9.86 11.88 5.98
C ARG A 205 -10.22 13.32 6.35
N ASN A 206 -9.34 14.03 7.05
CA ASN A 206 -9.58 15.41 7.46
C ASN A 206 -9.61 16.36 6.26
N LEU A 207 -8.75 16.14 5.26
CA LEU A 207 -8.80 16.88 3.99
C LEU A 207 -10.10 16.65 3.24
N LEU A 208 -10.56 15.39 3.15
CA LEU A 208 -11.83 15.06 2.51
C LEU A 208 -13.01 15.73 3.22
N LYS A 209 -13.04 15.72 4.56
CA LYS A 209 -14.09 16.42 5.32
C LYS A 209 -14.11 17.91 5.04
N LYS A 210 -12.94 18.56 5.03
CA LYS A 210 -12.83 19.99 4.68
C LYS A 210 -13.30 20.26 3.25
N TYR A 211 -12.90 19.41 2.31
CA TYR A 211 -13.30 19.48 0.91
C TYR A 211 -14.83 19.39 0.75
N LEU A 212 -15.48 18.44 1.42
CA LEU A 212 -16.93 18.26 1.36
C LEU A 212 -17.71 19.45 1.94
N VAL A 213 -17.18 20.13 2.97
CA VAL A 213 -17.82 21.34 3.53
C VAL A 213 -17.58 22.57 2.64
N GLY A 214 -16.40 22.68 2.02
CA GLY A 214 -16.02 23.84 1.22
C GLY A 214 -16.49 23.82 -0.24
N THR A 215 -16.94 22.67 -0.74
CA THR A 215 -17.30 22.50 -2.15
C THR A 215 -18.82 22.54 -2.33
N PRO A 216 -19.34 23.31 -3.31
CA PRO A 216 -20.76 23.29 -3.66
C PRO A 216 -21.29 21.88 -3.98
N GLU A 217 -22.49 21.54 -3.50
CA GLU A 217 -23.05 20.18 -3.63
C GLU A 217 -23.17 19.71 -5.10
N TRP A 218 -23.43 20.62 -6.05
CA TRP A 218 -23.53 20.26 -7.47
C TRP A 218 -22.21 19.74 -8.05
N ILE A 219 -21.06 20.21 -7.54
CA ILE A 219 -19.74 19.71 -7.95
C ILE A 219 -19.50 18.34 -7.32
N ILE A 220 -19.92 18.16 -6.06
CA ILE A 220 -19.81 16.88 -5.35
C ILE A 220 -20.66 15.82 -6.07
N SER A 221 -21.90 16.15 -6.45
CA SER A 221 -22.75 15.24 -7.22
C SER A 221 -22.14 14.93 -8.59
N LEU A 222 -21.62 15.94 -9.30
CA LEU A 222 -20.93 15.74 -10.58
C LEU A 222 -19.74 14.77 -10.44
N GLN A 223 -18.89 14.96 -9.43
CA GLN A 223 -17.74 14.09 -9.18
C GLN A 223 -18.14 12.68 -8.74
N ARG A 224 -19.24 12.52 -7.99
CA ARG A 224 -19.76 11.18 -7.66
C ARG A 224 -20.37 10.45 -8.86
N HIS A 225 -20.72 11.17 -9.93
CA HIS A 225 -21.24 10.59 -11.17
C HIS A 225 -20.17 10.30 -12.23
N ASP A 226 -19.16 11.17 -12.37
CA ASP A 226 -18.00 10.99 -13.28
C ASP A 226 -17.11 9.77 -12.95
N THR A 227 -17.47 9.03 -11.92
CA THR A 227 -16.66 8.00 -11.28
C THR A 227 -17.16 6.57 -11.54
N VAL A 228 -18.22 6.42 -12.34
CA VAL A 228 -18.71 5.15 -12.93
C VAL A 228 -18.11 4.96 -14.32
#